data_AF-A0ABD0JAG0-F1
#
_entry.id   AF-A0ABD0JAG0-F1
#
_cell.length_a   1.000
_cell.length_b   1.000
_cell.length_c   1.000
_cell.angle_alpha   90.00
_cell.angle_beta   90.00
_cell.angle_gamma   90.00
#
_symmetry.space_group_name_H-M   'P 1'
#
loop_
_entity.id
_entity.type
_entity.pdbx_description
1 polymer ?
#
loop_
_entity_poly.entity_id
_entity_poly.type
_entity_poly.pdbx_seq_one_letter_code
_entity_poly.pdbx_strand_id
1 'polypeptide(L)'
;MSDAAVDTTRLLHAYVLLYFGFLRGEEQKEFEPQFNAVLKHRSVSVESKKRIAEMHQELRHKKMTKEGCDRKMILDLYVAVLPLLEAYTVLLESKEPLIHKLLDQQEKLIREFLVCFLMPEAFNDLSIKKICELDLAKNLQPKSDFFLGRAREFVSMHPKSATVRTFLEQTKNAYLTCAAYLLKRMPFLQCAQAIDPICRGHSPVLRKMEKLGDLMSVLLTEEERQTYSREWKNISTSPVDKDLCRNIMASWRTYNACLASQKEATAAVADTLKAPAPASAATKRKYSSMMDFVSKKARLDHAASQTKDTC
;
A
#
# COMPACT_ATOMS: atom_id res chain seq x y z
N MET A 1 -14.98 -8.38 -10.62
CA MET A 1 -14.27 -8.36 -9.32
C MET A 1 -15.24 -8.87 -8.26
N SER A 2 -14.76 -9.70 -7.33
CA SER A 2 -15.46 -10.84 -6.72
C SER A 2 -16.63 -10.53 -5.77
N ASP A 3 -17.70 -11.33 -5.91
CA ASP A 3 -18.86 -11.42 -5.02
C ASP A 3 -18.47 -11.69 -3.54
N ALA A 4 -17.36 -12.41 -3.33
CA ALA A 4 -16.82 -12.72 -2.00
C ALA A 4 -16.34 -11.49 -1.20
N ALA A 5 -15.89 -10.42 -1.89
CA ALA A 5 -15.46 -9.18 -1.23
C ALA A 5 -16.65 -8.39 -0.68
N VAL A 6 -17.78 -8.42 -1.41
CA VAL A 6 -19.03 -7.75 -1.00
C VAL A 6 -19.62 -8.42 0.25
N ASP A 7 -19.59 -9.75 0.31
CA ASP A 7 -20.11 -10.51 1.46
C ASP A 7 -19.25 -10.36 2.72
N THR A 8 -17.92 -10.24 2.60
CA THR A 8 -17.05 -10.00 3.76
C THR A 8 -17.20 -8.58 4.32
N THR A 9 -17.39 -7.56 3.48
CA THR A 9 -17.72 -6.20 3.95
C THR A 9 -19.03 -6.15 4.76
N ARG A 10 -20.03 -6.98 4.41
CA ARG A 10 -21.30 -7.04 5.14
C ARG A 10 -21.13 -7.54 6.58
N LEU A 11 -20.22 -8.49 6.77
CA LEU A 11 -19.92 -9.08 8.09
C LEU A 11 -18.97 -8.24 8.93
N LEU A 12 -18.22 -7.32 8.32
CA LEU A 12 -17.22 -6.50 9.02
C LEU A 12 -17.81 -5.72 10.20
N HIS A 13 -18.99 -5.11 10.02
CA HIS A 13 -19.69 -4.40 11.09
C HIS A 13 -20.09 -5.33 12.25
N ALA A 14 -20.51 -6.57 11.94
CA ALA A 14 -20.84 -7.57 12.97
C ALA A 14 -19.59 -8.04 13.72
N TYR A 15 -18.47 -8.20 13.01
CA TYR A 15 -17.18 -8.53 13.63
C TYR A 15 -16.67 -7.42 14.54
N VAL A 16 -16.73 -6.16 14.12
CA VAL A 16 -16.36 -5.02 14.97
C VAL A 16 -17.20 -5.01 16.25
N LEU A 17 -18.52 -5.19 16.14
CA LEU A 17 -19.41 -5.23 17.31
C LEU A 17 -19.09 -6.40 18.24
N LEU A 18 -18.85 -7.60 17.71
CA LEU A 18 -18.58 -8.79 18.52
C LEU A 18 -17.20 -8.74 19.18
N TYR A 19 -16.15 -8.43 18.41
CA TYR A 19 -14.77 -8.47 18.88
C TYR A 19 -14.42 -7.31 19.82
N PHE A 20 -15.09 -6.16 19.71
CA PHE A 20 -14.89 -5.03 20.64
C PHE A 20 -15.15 -5.41 22.11
N GLY A 21 -16.06 -6.35 22.36
CA GLY A 21 -16.33 -6.88 23.71
C GLY A 21 -15.19 -7.71 24.31
N PHE A 22 -14.29 -8.24 23.47
CA PHE A 22 -13.13 -9.04 23.88
C PHE A 22 -11.84 -8.21 24.00
N LEU A 23 -11.84 -6.96 23.56
CA LEU A 23 -10.70 -6.05 23.66
C LEU A 23 -10.49 -5.58 25.10
N ARG A 24 -9.22 -5.39 25.48
CA ARG A 24 -8.82 -4.89 26.81
C ARG A 24 -8.68 -3.37 26.79
N GLY A 25 -8.66 -2.73 27.97
CA GLY A 25 -8.87 -1.28 28.14
C GLY A 25 -8.10 -0.35 27.21
N GLU A 26 -6.82 -0.62 26.89
CA GLU A 26 -6.06 0.20 25.93
C GLU A 26 -6.49 -0.03 24.48
N GLU A 27 -6.72 -1.29 24.08
CA GLU A 27 -7.22 -1.66 22.75
C GLU A 27 -8.62 -1.07 22.51
N GLN A 28 -9.49 -1.06 23.52
CA GLN A 28 -10.82 -0.44 23.38
C GLN A 28 -10.73 1.04 23.04
N LYS A 29 -9.80 1.79 23.65
CA LYS A 29 -9.62 3.22 23.35
C LYS A 29 -9.14 3.43 21.91
N GLU A 30 -8.26 2.56 21.41
CA GLU A 30 -7.76 2.62 20.04
C GLU A 30 -8.89 2.39 19.01
N PHE A 31 -9.78 1.44 19.28
CA PHE A 31 -10.86 1.03 18.36
C PHE A 31 -12.22 1.70 18.63
N GLU A 32 -12.33 2.54 19.66
CA GLU A 32 -13.55 3.24 20.05
C GLU A 32 -14.11 4.16 18.93
N PRO A 33 -13.27 4.91 18.17
CA PRO A 33 -13.77 5.71 17.04
C PRO A 33 -14.47 4.85 15.98
N GLN A 34 -13.90 3.71 15.63
CA GLN A 34 -14.41 2.79 14.61
C GLN A 34 -15.69 2.09 15.10
N PHE A 35 -15.72 1.67 16.36
CA PHE A 35 -16.90 1.11 17.00
C PHE A 35 -18.08 2.10 16.99
N ASN A 36 -17.82 3.35 17.38
CA ASN A 36 -18.82 4.42 17.37
C ASN A 36 -19.31 4.76 15.96
N ALA A 37 -18.42 4.73 14.96
CA ALA A 37 -18.78 4.90 13.56
C ALA A 37 -19.76 3.81 13.08
N VAL A 38 -19.53 2.55 13.45
CA VAL A 38 -20.43 1.42 13.11
C VAL A 38 -21.80 1.58 13.76
N LEU A 39 -21.86 1.94 15.05
CA LEU A 39 -23.12 2.16 15.76
C LEU A 39 -23.93 3.32 15.15
N LYS A 40 -23.24 4.39 14.74
CA LYS A 40 -23.86 5.55 14.08
C LYS A 40 -24.36 5.18 12.68
N HIS A 41 -23.55 4.47 11.90
CA HIS A 41 -23.91 4.04 10.54
C HIS A 41 -25.12 3.10 10.53
N ARG A 42 -25.26 2.23 11.54
CA ARG A 42 -26.39 1.30 11.67
C ARG A 42 -27.60 1.89 12.39
N SER A 43 -27.57 3.19 12.75
CA SER A 43 -28.66 3.88 13.46
C SER A 43 -29.13 3.12 14.70
N VAL A 44 -28.19 2.56 15.48
CA VAL A 44 -28.51 1.71 16.62
C VAL A 44 -29.19 2.53 17.72
N SER A 45 -30.37 2.10 18.17
CA SER A 45 -31.16 2.78 19.21
C SER A 45 -30.43 2.83 20.55
N VAL A 46 -30.82 3.77 21.42
CA VAL A 46 -30.23 3.92 22.76
C VAL A 46 -30.39 2.63 23.59
N GLU A 47 -31.55 2.00 23.51
CA GLU A 47 -31.83 0.71 24.15
C GLU A 47 -30.95 -0.43 23.61
N SER A 48 -30.75 -0.46 22.29
CA SER A 48 -29.88 -1.46 21.66
C SER A 48 -28.41 -1.24 22.02
N LYS A 49 -27.96 0.02 22.14
CA LYS A 49 -26.60 0.34 22.63
C LYS A 49 -26.40 -0.15 24.07
N LYS A 50 -27.42 0.01 24.93
CA LYS A 50 -27.40 -0.49 26.30
C LYS A 50 -27.28 -2.02 26.35
N ARG A 51 -28.07 -2.74 25.55
CA ARG A 51 -27.96 -4.20 25.41
C ARG A 51 -26.59 -4.65 24.88
N ILE A 52 -26.01 -3.92 23.93
CA ILE A 52 -24.65 -4.21 23.43
C ILE A 52 -23.61 -4.04 24.54
N ALA A 53 -23.72 -2.98 25.36
CA ALA A 53 -22.83 -2.77 26.49
C ALA A 53 -22.94 -3.87 27.55
N GLU A 54 -24.16 -4.32 27.86
CA GLU A 54 -24.42 -5.45 28.76
C GLU A 54 -23.80 -6.76 28.22
N MET A 55 -24.01 -7.06 26.93
CA MET A 55 -23.37 -8.21 26.27
C MET A 55 -21.84 -8.11 26.31
N HIS A 56 -21.26 -6.93 26.07
CA HIS A 56 -19.82 -6.73 26.16
C HIS A 56 -19.30 -6.94 27.57
N GLN A 57 -20.05 -6.52 28.60
CA GLN A 57 -19.68 -6.78 29.99
C GLN A 57 -19.65 -8.28 30.30
N GLU A 58 -20.62 -9.05 29.81
CA GLU A 58 -20.61 -10.51 29.93
C GLU A 58 -19.44 -11.16 29.18
N LEU A 59 -19.15 -10.69 27.97
CA LEU A 59 -18.07 -11.22 27.13
C LEU A 59 -16.68 -10.96 27.73
N ARG A 60 -16.50 -9.88 28.50
CA ARG A 60 -15.24 -9.59 29.22
C ARG A 60 -14.88 -10.68 30.25
N HIS A 61 -15.90 -11.31 30.85
CA HIS A 61 -15.69 -12.35 31.86
C HIS A 61 -15.61 -13.75 31.26
N LYS A 62 -16.03 -13.93 29.99
CA LYS A 62 -15.93 -15.20 29.28
C LYS A 62 -14.53 -15.36 28.68
N LYS A 63 -13.89 -16.49 28.96
CA LYS A 63 -12.67 -16.89 28.24
C LYS A 63 -13.07 -17.23 26.81
N MET A 64 -12.27 -16.76 25.86
CA MET A 64 -12.48 -17.04 24.45
C MET A 64 -12.36 -18.55 24.21
N THR A 65 -13.23 -19.10 23.36
CA THR A 65 -13.15 -20.53 22.98
C THR A 65 -11.83 -20.79 22.25
N LYS A 66 -11.42 -22.06 22.18
CA LYS A 66 -10.21 -22.45 21.43
C LYS A 66 -10.23 -21.91 20.00
N GLU A 67 -11.36 -22.06 19.30
CA GLU A 67 -11.55 -21.52 17.95
C GLU A 67 -11.47 -19.98 17.89
N GLY A 68 -11.95 -19.30 18.93
CA GLY A 68 -11.85 -17.85 19.03
C GLY A 68 -10.41 -17.39 19.25
N CYS A 69 -9.63 -18.12 20.04
CA CYS A 69 -8.20 -17.89 20.21
C CYS A 69 -7.45 -18.10 18.88
N ASP A 70 -7.74 -19.19 18.17
CA ASP A 70 -7.13 -19.49 16.87
C ASP A 70 -7.41 -18.36 15.86
N ARG A 71 -8.66 -17.88 15.80
CA ARG A 71 -9.04 -16.73 14.95
C ARG A 71 -8.35 -15.44 15.37
N LYS A 72 -8.27 -15.16 16.68
CA LYS A 72 -7.59 -13.96 17.19
C LYS A 72 -6.10 -13.95 16.80
N MET A 73 -5.41 -15.08 16.92
CA MET A 73 -4.00 -15.18 16.52
C MET A 73 -3.79 -14.84 15.03
N ILE A 74 -4.67 -15.36 14.17
CA ILE A 74 -4.61 -15.07 12.73
C ILE A 74 -4.91 -13.59 12.46
N LEU A 75 -5.91 -13.01 13.13
CA LEU A 75 -6.24 -11.60 12.99
C LEU A 75 -5.10 -10.70 13.49
N ASP A 76 -4.48 -11.03 14.62
CA ASP A 76 -3.34 -10.29 15.16
C ASP A 76 -2.13 -10.33 14.21
N LEU A 77 -1.90 -11.47 13.52
CA LEU A 77 -0.90 -11.57 12.46
C LEU A 77 -1.26 -10.66 11.27
N TYR A 78 -2.50 -10.70 10.78
CA TYR A 78 -2.91 -9.86 9.66
C TYR A 78 -2.83 -8.37 9.98
N VAL A 79 -3.26 -7.94 11.16
CA VAL A 79 -3.16 -6.54 11.59
C VAL A 79 -1.70 -6.06 11.60
N ALA A 80 -0.74 -6.95 11.90
CA ALA A 80 0.67 -6.60 11.89
C ALA A 80 1.30 -6.61 10.48
N VAL A 81 0.89 -7.54 9.60
CA VAL A 81 1.51 -7.73 8.27
C VAL A 81 0.87 -6.86 7.20
N LEU A 82 -0.45 -6.62 7.23
CA LEU A 82 -1.14 -5.83 6.20
C LEU A 82 -0.60 -4.41 6.03
N PRO A 83 -0.24 -3.66 7.10
CA PRO A 83 0.36 -2.34 6.95
C PRO A 83 1.67 -2.33 6.12
N LEU A 84 2.42 -3.44 6.10
CA LEU A 84 3.61 -3.55 5.25
C LEU A 84 3.25 -3.43 3.77
N LEU A 85 2.06 -3.88 3.37
CA LEU A 85 1.58 -3.84 1.99
C LEU A 85 0.95 -2.48 1.62
N GLU A 86 0.71 -1.60 2.59
CA GLU A 86 -0.12 -0.39 2.42
C GLU A 86 0.47 0.55 1.37
N ALA A 87 1.75 0.92 1.50
CA ALA A 87 2.40 1.86 0.58
C ALA A 87 2.36 1.38 -0.88
N TYR A 88 2.54 0.08 -1.09
CA TYR A 88 2.47 -0.53 -2.42
C TYR A 88 1.03 -0.55 -2.97
N THR A 89 0.06 -0.87 -2.11
CA THR A 89 -1.37 -0.93 -2.48
C THR A 89 -1.92 0.46 -2.80
N VAL A 90 -1.58 1.47 -2.00
CA VAL A 90 -1.96 2.88 -2.23
C VAL A 90 -1.40 3.39 -3.57
N LEU A 91 -0.17 2.99 -3.94
CA LEU A 91 0.38 3.38 -5.24
C LEU A 91 -0.40 2.75 -6.40
N LEU A 92 -0.77 1.48 -6.29
CA LEU A 92 -1.57 0.77 -7.30
C LEU A 92 -3.00 1.32 -7.43
N GLU A 93 -3.60 1.71 -6.31
CA GLU A 93 -4.98 2.22 -6.25
C GLU A 93 -5.07 3.74 -6.46
N SER A 94 -3.93 4.41 -6.64
CA SER A 94 -3.91 5.85 -6.91
C SER A 94 -4.57 6.18 -8.25
N LYS A 95 -5.16 7.38 -8.35
CA LYS A 95 -5.85 7.87 -9.56
C LYS A 95 -4.94 7.88 -10.80
N GLU A 96 -3.64 8.05 -10.59
CA GLU A 96 -2.60 7.99 -11.61
C GLU A 96 -1.50 7.03 -11.14
N PRO A 97 -1.66 5.72 -11.37
CA PRO A 97 -0.71 4.73 -10.91
C PRO A 97 0.62 4.96 -11.61
N LEU A 98 1.64 5.35 -10.85
CA LEU A 98 3.00 5.58 -11.37
C LEU A 98 3.67 4.22 -11.57
N ILE A 99 3.22 3.46 -12.58
CA ILE A 99 3.65 2.07 -12.85
C ILE A 99 5.18 1.96 -12.95
N HIS A 100 5.83 3.00 -13.49
CA HIS A 100 7.29 3.07 -13.58
C HIS A 100 8.02 3.09 -12.22
N LYS A 101 7.35 3.52 -11.14
CA LYS A 101 7.88 3.53 -9.75
C LYS A 101 7.50 2.28 -8.96
N LEU A 102 6.65 1.41 -9.51
CA LEU A 102 6.23 0.19 -8.80
C LEU A 102 7.41 -0.74 -8.52
N LEU A 103 8.43 -0.77 -9.39
CA LEU A 103 9.62 -1.59 -9.15
C LEU A 103 10.34 -1.16 -7.87
N ASP A 104 10.56 0.13 -7.68
CA ASP A 104 11.27 0.67 -6.52
C ASP A 104 10.49 0.40 -5.23
N GLN A 105 9.17 0.56 -5.27
CA GLN A 105 8.30 0.25 -4.12
C GLN A 105 8.24 -1.25 -3.84
N GLN A 106 8.19 -2.09 -4.88
CA GLN A 106 8.21 -3.54 -4.72
C GLN A 106 9.54 -4.03 -4.13
N GLU A 107 10.68 -3.45 -4.54
CA GLU A 107 11.97 -3.78 -3.93
C GLU A 107 11.97 -3.48 -2.44
N LYS A 108 11.53 -2.27 -2.05
CA LYS A 108 11.44 -1.86 -0.65
C LYS A 108 10.53 -2.82 0.13
N LEU A 109 9.35 -3.11 -0.42
CA LEU A 109 8.38 -4.02 0.18
C LEU A 109 8.97 -5.41 0.39
N ILE A 110 9.62 -5.99 -0.62
CA ILE A 110 10.21 -7.32 -0.52
C ILE A 110 11.24 -7.35 0.60
N ARG A 111 12.13 -6.35 0.68
CA ARG A 111 13.15 -6.31 1.74
C ARG A 111 12.52 -6.24 3.12
N GLU A 112 11.55 -5.35 3.33
CA GLU A 112 10.83 -5.22 4.60
C GLU A 112 10.07 -6.52 4.96
N PHE A 113 9.45 -7.15 3.97
CA PHE A 113 8.70 -8.39 4.14
C PHE A 113 9.60 -9.60 4.44
N LEU A 114 10.75 -9.72 3.78
CA LEU A 114 11.66 -10.86 3.99
C LEU A 114 12.26 -10.87 5.41
N VAL A 115 12.51 -9.70 6.01
CA VAL A 115 12.99 -9.59 7.41
C VAL A 115 12.02 -10.27 8.39
N CYS A 116 10.73 -10.38 8.05
CA CYS A 116 9.72 -11.00 8.90
C CYS A 116 9.96 -12.50 9.15
N PHE A 117 10.67 -13.21 8.27
CA PHE A 117 10.81 -14.68 8.36
C PHE A 117 12.12 -15.27 7.81
N LEU A 118 12.99 -14.46 7.20
CA LEU A 118 14.33 -14.86 6.77
C LEU A 118 15.43 -14.24 7.65
N MET A 119 16.58 -14.92 7.67
CA MET A 119 17.80 -14.38 8.24
C MET A 119 18.24 -13.14 7.43
N PRO A 120 18.42 -11.96 8.05
CA PRO A 120 18.79 -10.73 7.34
C PRO A 120 20.12 -10.86 6.55
N GLU A 121 21.04 -11.67 7.06
CA GLU A 121 22.34 -11.95 6.44
C GLU A 121 22.21 -12.64 5.08
N ALA A 122 21.08 -13.31 4.81
CA ALA A 122 20.87 -14.03 3.57
C ALA A 122 20.52 -13.12 2.37
N PHE A 123 20.06 -11.88 2.60
CA PHE A 123 19.54 -11.04 1.51
C PHE A 123 19.83 -9.54 1.61
N ASN A 124 20.28 -9.00 2.75
CA ASN A 124 20.50 -7.56 2.91
C ASN A 124 21.46 -6.97 1.86
N ASP A 125 22.58 -7.64 1.61
CA ASP A 125 23.60 -7.18 0.66
C ASP A 125 23.36 -7.68 -0.79
N LEU A 126 22.29 -8.44 -1.01
CA LEU A 126 21.99 -8.97 -2.33
C LEU A 126 21.28 -7.92 -3.19
N SER A 127 21.65 -7.92 -4.47
CA SER A 127 20.86 -7.24 -5.48
C SER A 127 19.54 -7.95 -5.70
N ILE A 128 18.51 -7.21 -6.11
CA ILE A 128 17.17 -7.75 -6.42
C ILE A 128 17.23 -9.03 -7.27
N LYS A 129 18.10 -9.06 -8.30
CA LYS A 129 18.23 -10.21 -9.19
C LYS A 129 18.61 -11.47 -8.43
N LYS A 130 19.57 -11.35 -7.51
CA LYS A 130 20.00 -12.46 -6.65
C LYS A 130 18.94 -12.82 -5.61
N ILE A 131 18.18 -11.84 -5.11
CA ILE A 131 17.04 -12.10 -4.21
C ILE A 131 15.96 -12.92 -4.92
N CYS A 132 15.68 -12.67 -6.20
CA CYS A 132 14.73 -13.47 -6.99
C CYS A 132 15.16 -14.93 -7.19
N GLU A 133 16.47 -15.22 -7.11
CA GLU A 133 17.04 -16.56 -7.25
C GLU A 133 17.27 -17.25 -5.89
N LEU A 134 16.99 -16.55 -4.78
CA LEU A 134 17.23 -17.04 -3.43
C LEU A 134 16.29 -18.20 -3.09
N ASP A 135 16.85 -19.28 -2.55
CA ASP A 135 16.07 -20.34 -1.95
C ASP A 135 15.53 -19.89 -0.58
N LEU A 136 14.28 -19.42 -0.57
CA LEU A 136 13.62 -18.90 0.64
C LEU A 136 13.52 -19.97 1.74
N ALA A 137 13.38 -21.25 1.40
CA ALA A 137 13.16 -22.31 2.38
C ALA A 137 14.43 -22.66 3.19
N LYS A 138 15.61 -22.41 2.61
CA LYS A 138 16.90 -22.70 3.26
C LYS A 138 17.39 -21.58 4.18
N ASN A 139 16.91 -20.36 3.98
CA ASN A 139 17.39 -19.17 4.68
C ASN A 139 16.40 -18.69 5.77
N LEU A 140 15.48 -19.57 6.17
CA LEU A 140 14.49 -19.29 7.21
C LEU A 140 15.18 -19.05 8.55
N GLN A 141 14.72 -18.03 9.27
CA GLN A 141 15.04 -17.88 10.68
C GLN A 141 14.28 -18.94 11.52
N PRO A 142 14.66 -19.17 12.78
CA PRO A 142 13.90 -20.03 13.67
C PRO A 142 12.43 -19.58 13.76
N LYS A 143 11.48 -20.53 13.80
CA LYS A 143 10.04 -20.22 13.86
C LYS A 143 9.65 -19.36 15.06
N SER A 144 10.44 -19.37 16.13
CA SER A 144 10.27 -18.53 17.32
C SER A 144 10.51 -17.05 17.06
N ASP A 145 11.31 -16.75 16.03
CA ASP A 145 11.84 -15.42 15.75
C ASP A 145 11.07 -14.71 14.63
N PHE A 146 10.15 -15.45 13.98
CA PHE A 146 9.23 -14.88 13.01
C PHE A 146 8.52 -13.65 13.58
N PHE A 147 8.33 -12.67 12.72
CA PHE A 147 7.47 -11.54 13.02
C PHE A 147 6.02 -12.03 13.06
N LEU A 148 5.41 -11.98 14.24
CA LEU A 148 4.03 -12.44 14.49
C LEU A 148 3.11 -11.32 15.01
N GLY A 149 3.63 -10.09 15.12
CA GLY A 149 2.94 -9.00 15.80
C GLY A 149 2.51 -9.38 17.22
N ARG A 150 1.27 -9.03 17.59
CA ARG A 150 0.68 -9.35 18.91
C ARG A 150 0.45 -10.85 19.14
N ALA A 151 0.39 -11.66 18.07
CA ALA A 151 0.26 -13.11 18.23
C ALA A 151 1.48 -13.74 18.94
N ARG A 152 2.62 -13.04 18.99
CA ARG A 152 3.82 -13.46 19.73
C ARG A 152 3.54 -13.71 21.21
N GLU A 153 2.69 -12.89 21.82
CA GLU A 153 2.32 -13.05 23.24
C GLU A 153 1.64 -14.40 23.48
N PHE A 154 0.71 -14.77 22.61
CA PHE A 154 0.02 -16.06 22.70
C PHE A 154 0.96 -17.24 22.47
N VAL A 155 1.86 -17.14 21.49
CA VAL A 155 2.88 -18.16 21.22
C VAL A 155 3.80 -18.35 22.43
N SER A 156 4.17 -17.26 23.11
CA SER A 156 5.01 -17.31 24.32
C SER A 156 4.30 -17.90 25.54
N MET A 157 3.00 -17.68 25.69
CA MET A 157 2.19 -18.24 26.78
C MET A 157 1.94 -19.75 26.60
N HIS A 158 1.89 -20.24 25.36
CA HIS A 158 1.50 -21.62 25.05
C HIS A 158 2.44 -22.34 24.05
N PRO A 159 3.78 -22.33 24.26
CA PRO A 159 4.75 -22.73 23.24
C PRO A 159 4.66 -24.21 22.84
N LYS A 160 4.20 -25.08 23.75
CA LYS A 160 4.08 -26.52 23.51
C LYS A 160 2.74 -26.94 22.91
N SER A 161 1.78 -26.02 22.80
CA SER A 161 0.42 -26.30 22.31
C SER A 161 0.45 -26.77 20.85
N ALA A 162 -0.36 -27.79 20.53
CA ALA A 162 -0.56 -28.25 19.15
C ALA A 162 -1.06 -27.11 18.25
N THR A 163 -1.95 -26.25 18.77
CA THR A 163 -2.44 -25.06 18.06
C THR A 163 -1.30 -24.15 17.63
N VAL A 164 -0.38 -23.83 18.54
CA VAL A 164 0.76 -22.92 18.27
C VAL A 164 1.67 -23.52 17.21
N ARG A 165 1.94 -24.83 17.25
CA ARG A 165 2.74 -25.50 16.22
C ARG A 165 2.09 -25.43 14.84
N THR A 166 0.78 -25.69 14.78
CA THR A 166 0.02 -25.58 13.52
C THR A 166 0.02 -24.15 12.99
N PHE A 167 -0.21 -23.17 13.86
CA PHE A 167 -0.18 -21.75 13.51
C PHE A 167 1.18 -21.30 12.96
N LEU A 168 2.29 -21.71 13.60
CA LEU A 168 3.63 -21.37 13.12
C LEU A 168 3.94 -22.02 11.76
N GLU A 169 3.47 -23.25 11.51
CA GLU A 169 3.63 -23.88 10.19
C GLU A 169 2.79 -23.19 9.11
N GLN A 170 1.54 -22.83 9.43
CA GLN A 170 0.68 -22.06 8.53
C GLN A 170 1.28 -20.69 8.21
N THR A 171 1.82 -20.01 9.22
CA THR A 171 2.48 -18.71 9.08
C THR A 171 3.72 -18.82 8.19
N LYS A 172 4.55 -19.84 8.40
CA LYS A 172 5.70 -20.15 7.52
C LYS A 172 5.26 -20.30 6.06
N ASN A 173 4.23 -21.12 5.81
CA ASN A 173 3.76 -21.39 4.45
C ASN A 173 3.14 -20.14 3.81
N ALA A 174 2.42 -19.33 4.59
CA ALA A 174 1.87 -18.05 4.14
C ALA A 174 2.98 -17.07 3.74
N TYR A 175 4.01 -16.93 4.57
CA TYR A 175 5.16 -16.08 4.28
C TYR A 175 5.91 -16.53 3.01
N LEU A 176 6.22 -17.83 2.90
CA LEU A 176 6.89 -18.39 1.72
C LEU A 176 6.05 -18.19 0.44
N THR A 177 4.75 -18.44 0.51
CA THR A 177 3.85 -18.30 -0.64
C THR A 177 3.74 -16.84 -1.07
N CYS A 178 3.59 -15.92 -0.11
CA CYS A 178 3.49 -14.49 -0.38
C CYS A 178 4.80 -13.94 -0.96
N ALA A 179 5.95 -14.28 -0.37
CA ALA A 179 7.25 -13.86 -0.87
C ALA A 179 7.52 -14.40 -2.29
N ALA A 180 7.22 -15.68 -2.55
CA ALA A 180 7.33 -16.25 -3.89
C ALA A 180 6.42 -15.52 -4.90
N TYR A 181 5.21 -15.13 -4.49
CA TYR A 181 4.31 -14.34 -5.33
C TYR A 181 4.87 -12.95 -5.65
N LEU A 182 5.39 -12.24 -4.64
CA LEU A 182 6.00 -10.92 -4.80
C LEU A 182 7.23 -10.97 -5.71
N LEU A 183 8.09 -11.99 -5.56
CA LEU A 183 9.29 -12.19 -6.38
C LEU A 183 8.95 -12.57 -7.82
N LYS A 184 7.93 -13.41 -8.04
CA LYS A 184 7.48 -13.81 -9.37
C LYS A 184 7.04 -12.62 -10.24
N ARG A 185 6.57 -11.53 -9.63
CA ARG A 185 6.14 -10.31 -10.35
C ARG A 185 7.30 -9.36 -10.70
N MET A 186 8.49 -9.55 -10.13
CA MET A 186 9.64 -8.67 -10.36
C MET A 186 10.07 -8.52 -11.83
N PRO A 187 10.13 -9.57 -12.65
CA PRO A 187 10.55 -9.43 -14.05
C PRO A 187 9.63 -8.51 -14.87
N PHE A 188 8.32 -8.55 -14.59
CA PHE A 188 7.36 -7.65 -15.23
C PHE A 188 7.60 -6.19 -14.82
N LEU A 189 7.75 -5.93 -13.51
CA LEU A 189 8.01 -4.58 -12.99
C LEU A 189 9.34 -4.00 -13.51
N GLN A 190 10.35 -4.85 -13.70
CA GLN A 190 11.62 -4.44 -14.33
C GLN A 190 11.46 -3.98 -15.77
N CYS A 191 10.49 -4.52 -16.50
CA CYS A 191 10.16 -4.09 -17.85
C CYS A 191 9.26 -2.85 -17.82
N ALA A 192 8.33 -2.75 -16.86
CA ALA A 192 7.45 -1.60 -16.71
C ALA A 192 8.20 -0.31 -16.31
N GLN A 193 9.33 -0.43 -15.60
CA GLN A 193 10.25 0.69 -15.37
C GLN A 193 10.75 1.32 -16.69
N ALA A 194 10.78 0.56 -17.78
CA ALA A 194 11.23 1.08 -19.08
C ALA A 194 10.28 2.14 -19.67
N ILE A 195 9.06 2.24 -19.14
CA ILE A 195 8.09 3.30 -19.49
C ILE A 195 8.54 4.66 -18.93
N ASP A 196 9.40 4.67 -17.89
CA ASP A 196 9.88 5.88 -17.24
C ASP A 196 10.46 6.87 -18.28
N PRO A 197 9.92 8.11 -18.37
CA PRO A 197 10.44 9.14 -19.25
C PRO A 197 11.94 9.38 -19.12
N ILE A 198 12.51 9.20 -17.92
CA ILE A 198 13.94 9.40 -17.61
C ILE A 198 14.80 8.31 -18.27
N CYS A 199 14.25 7.11 -18.45
CA CYS A 199 14.97 5.94 -18.97
C CYS A 199 14.89 5.82 -20.51
N ARG A 200 14.09 6.64 -21.18
CA ARG A 200 13.88 6.59 -22.64
C ARG A 200 15.18 6.89 -23.40
N GLY A 201 15.45 6.11 -24.45
CA GLY A 201 16.62 6.27 -25.33
C GLY A 201 17.88 5.48 -24.91
N HIS A 202 17.88 4.85 -23.73
CA HIS A 202 18.98 3.96 -23.33
C HIS A 202 18.83 2.56 -23.95
N SER A 203 19.88 2.08 -24.64
CA SER A 203 19.93 0.74 -25.27
C SER A 203 19.42 -0.44 -24.41
N PRO A 204 19.70 -0.53 -23.09
CA PRO A 204 19.19 -1.60 -22.24
C PRO A 204 17.68 -1.49 -21.95
N VAL A 205 17.15 -0.27 -21.93
CA VAL A 205 15.74 0.06 -21.64
C VAL A 205 14.88 -0.26 -22.86
N LEU A 206 15.42 0.03 -24.04
CA LEU A 206 14.88 -0.34 -25.34
C LEU A 206 14.59 -1.85 -25.44
N ARG A 207 15.55 -2.72 -25.10
CA ARG A 207 15.33 -4.18 -25.06
C ARG A 207 14.29 -4.64 -24.03
N LYS A 208 14.11 -3.89 -22.94
CA LYS A 208 13.11 -4.19 -21.91
C LYS A 208 11.71 -3.77 -22.35
N MET A 209 11.57 -2.67 -23.09
CA MET A 209 10.29 -2.27 -23.69
C MET A 209 9.81 -3.28 -24.73
N GLU A 210 10.70 -3.82 -25.55
CA GLU A 210 10.36 -4.90 -26.49
C GLU A 210 9.73 -6.10 -25.74
N LYS A 211 10.43 -6.60 -24.71
CA LYS A 211 9.95 -7.70 -23.86
C LYS A 211 8.66 -7.40 -23.09
N LEU A 212 8.38 -6.13 -22.80
CA LEU A 212 7.15 -5.74 -22.10
C LEU A 212 5.91 -6.08 -22.93
N GLY A 213 5.98 -5.92 -24.26
CA GLY A 213 4.88 -6.27 -25.16
C GLY A 213 4.53 -7.77 -25.09
N ASP A 214 5.54 -8.63 -25.01
CA ASP A 214 5.37 -10.08 -24.86
C ASP A 214 4.77 -10.46 -23.51
N LEU A 215 5.17 -9.77 -22.44
CA LEU A 215 4.68 -10.01 -21.08
C LEU A 215 3.25 -9.51 -20.86
N MET A 216 2.79 -8.57 -21.68
CA MET A 216 1.42 -8.05 -21.68
C MET A 216 0.46 -8.91 -22.51
N SER A 217 0.90 -10.09 -22.97
CA SER A 217 0.15 -10.99 -23.84
C SER A 217 -1.21 -11.45 -23.31
N VAL A 218 -1.39 -11.42 -22.00
CA VAL A 218 -2.65 -11.77 -21.31
C VAL A 218 -3.64 -10.60 -21.30
N LEU A 219 -3.15 -9.36 -21.45
CA LEU A 219 -3.94 -8.13 -21.34
C LEU A 219 -4.21 -7.47 -22.69
N LEU A 220 -3.30 -7.63 -23.65
CA LEU A 220 -3.41 -7.05 -24.98
C LEU A 220 -3.99 -8.06 -25.98
N THR A 221 -4.94 -7.59 -26.78
CA THR A 221 -5.36 -8.27 -28.00
C THR A 221 -4.20 -8.32 -29.01
N GLU A 222 -4.31 -9.20 -30.00
CA GLU A 222 -3.27 -9.35 -31.03
C GLU A 222 -3.07 -8.04 -31.83
N GLU A 223 -4.14 -7.30 -32.09
CA GLU A 223 -4.09 -6.01 -32.80
C GLU A 223 -3.37 -4.92 -31.99
N GLU A 224 -3.66 -4.83 -30.69
CA GLU A 224 -2.96 -3.90 -29.79
C GLU A 224 -1.47 -4.24 -29.65
N ARG A 225 -1.14 -5.54 -29.67
CA ARG A 225 0.25 -6.00 -29.62
C ARG A 225 1.03 -5.66 -30.89
N GLN A 226 0.40 -5.80 -32.05
CA GLN A 226 0.99 -5.38 -33.33
C GLN A 226 1.16 -3.86 -33.41
N THR A 227 0.20 -3.11 -32.86
CA THR A 227 0.28 -1.65 -32.74
C THR A 227 1.44 -1.22 -31.84
N TYR A 228 1.53 -1.81 -30.64
CA TYR A 228 2.66 -1.61 -29.72
C TYR A 228 4.00 -1.95 -30.37
N SER A 229 4.10 -3.08 -31.07
CA SER A 229 5.33 -3.50 -31.77
C SER A 229 5.74 -2.54 -32.88
N ARG A 230 4.77 -1.90 -33.55
CA ARG A 230 5.01 -0.90 -34.60
C ARG A 230 5.49 0.43 -33.99
N GLU A 231 4.83 0.91 -32.94
CA GLU A 231 5.25 2.10 -32.21
C GLU A 231 6.65 1.93 -31.60
N TRP A 232 6.92 0.77 -31.02
CA TRP A 232 8.23 0.37 -30.52
C TRP A 232 9.31 0.44 -31.61
N LYS A 233 9.07 -0.15 -32.79
CA LYS A 233 10.00 -0.11 -33.93
C LYS A 233 10.25 1.33 -34.39
N ASN A 234 9.24 2.18 -34.40
CA ASN A 234 9.39 3.59 -34.74
C ASN A 234 10.25 4.34 -33.71
N ILE A 235 10.08 4.06 -32.41
CA ILE A 235 10.88 4.65 -31.34
C ILE A 235 12.35 4.15 -31.38
N SER A 236 12.58 2.90 -31.74
CA SER A 236 13.94 2.32 -31.79
C SER A 236 14.73 2.68 -33.05
N THR A 237 14.04 3.04 -34.15
CA THR A 237 14.65 3.41 -35.43
C THR A 237 14.73 4.92 -35.67
N SER A 238 13.93 5.72 -34.95
CA SER A 238 14.05 7.17 -34.97
C SER A 238 15.40 7.58 -34.36
N PRO A 239 16.23 8.38 -35.05
CA PRO A 239 17.44 8.91 -34.43
C PRO A 239 17.02 9.67 -33.19
N VAL A 240 17.49 9.23 -32.02
CA VAL A 240 17.21 9.91 -30.76
C VAL A 240 17.59 11.36 -30.93
N ASP A 241 16.59 12.24 -31.03
CA ASP A 241 16.81 13.67 -31.01
C ASP A 241 17.34 14.00 -29.61
N LYS A 242 18.67 14.06 -29.53
CA LYS A 242 19.40 14.28 -28.29
C LYS A 242 19.02 15.60 -27.64
N ASP A 243 18.45 16.54 -28.39
CA ASP A 243 18.00 17.83 -27.89
C ASP A 243 16.57 17.73 -27.32
N LEU A 244 15.67 16.96 -27.95
CA LEU A 244 14.35 16.66 -27.37
C LEU A 244 14.46 15.88 -26.06
N CYS A 245 15.32 14.85 -26.00
CA CYS A 245 15.60 14.13 -24.75
C CYS A 245 16.21 15.05 -23.68
N ARG A 246 17.11 15.97 -24.04
CA ARG A 246 17.67 16.96 -23.11
C ARG A 246 16.60 17.91 -22.57
N ASN A 247 15.69 18.37 -23.42
CA ASN A 247 14.64 19.31 -23.06
C ASN A 247 13.53 18.66 -22.21
N ILE A 248 13.16 17.42 -22.51
CA ILE A 248 12.24 16.62 -21.67
C ILE A 248 12.89 16.39 -20.30
N MET A 249 14.17 16.00 -20.26
CA MET A 249 14.91 15.79 -19.01
C MET A 249 15.08 17.06 -18.19
N ALA A 250 15.33 18.21 -18.84
CA ALA A 250 15.38 19.50 -18.17
C ALA A 250 14.02 19.86 -17.56
N SER A 251 12.94 19.73 -18.33
CA SER A 251 11.58 20.01 -17.88
C SER A 251 11.15 19.09 -16.72
N TRP A 252 11.53 17.81 -16.79
CA TRP A 252 11.25 16.83 -15.72
C TRP A 252 12.08 17.05 -14.45
N ARG A 253 13.35 17.47 -14.57
CA ARG A 253 14.15 17.86 -13.41
C ARG A 253 13.54 19.07 -12.70
N THR A 254 13.08 20.05 -13.46
CA THR A 254 12.37 21.22 -12.92
C THR A 254 11.06 20.79 -12.24
N TYR A 255 10.31 19.86 -12.84
CA TYR A 255 9.09 19.31 -12.22
C TYR A 255 9.38 18.56 -10.92
N ASN A 256 10.36 17.66 -10.88
CA ASN A 256 10.74 16.92 -9.67
C ASN A 256 11.28 17.83 -8.56
N ALA A 257 12.08 18.83 -8.92
CA ALA A 257 12.55 19.84 -7.97
C ALA A 257 11.37 20.65 -7.39
N CYS A 258 10.39 20.98 -8.22
CA CYS A 258 9.16 21.65 -7.80
C CYS A 258 8.31 20.76 -6.88
N LEU A 259 8.22 19.46 -7.18
CA LEU A 259 7.48 18.48 -6.37
C LEU A 259 8.15 18.23 -5.01
N ALA A 260 9.49 18.17 -4.98
CA ALA A 260 10.27 18.08 -3.74
C ALA A 260 10.12 19.34 -2.89
N SER A 261 10.21 20.52 -3.51
CA SER A 261 9.98 21.81 -2.85
C SER A 261 8.54 21.92 -2.32
N GLN A 262 7.54 21.38 -3.02
CA GLN A 262 6.17 21.29 -2.53
C GLN A 262 6.04 20.36 -1.32
N LYS A 263 6.69 19.20 -1.33
CA LYS A 263 6.69 18.28 -0.19
C LYS A 263 7.33 18.91 1.05
N GLU A 264 8.46 19.58 0.88
CA GLU A 264 9.13 20.34 1.95
C GLU A 264 8.26 21.50 2.46
N ALA A 265 7.60 22.24 1.57
CA ALA A 265 6.67 23.30 1.96
C ALA A 265 5.45 22.74 2.70
N THR A 266 4.89 21.60 2.31
CA THR A 266 3.78 20.96 3.02
C THR A 266 4.19 20.40 4.38
N ALA A 267 5.43 19.90 4.51
CA ALA A 267 5.98 19.48 5.79
C ALA A 267 6.23 20.68 6.72
N ALA A 268 6.77 21.78 6.19
CA ALA A 268 6.97 23.02 6.94
C ALA A 268 5.64 23.66 7.40
N VAL A 269 4.58 23.59 6.58
CA VAL A 269 3.22 24.03 6.95
C VAL A 269 2.60 23.12 8.01
N ALA A 270 2.82 21.80 7.93
CA ALA A 270 2.38 20.86 8.96
C ALA A 270 3.08 21.07 10.30
N ASP A 271 4.36 21.49 10.29
CA ASP A 271 5.11 21.83 11.50
C ASP A 271 4.75 23.22 12.04
N THR A 272 4.37 24.18 11.21
CA THR A 272 3.82 25.47 11.68
C THR A 272 2.40 25.36 12.24
N LEU A 273 1.61 24.37 11.79
CA LEU A 273 0.29 24.06 12.37
C LEU A 273 0.35 23.33 13.72
N LYS A 274 1.53 22.85 14.14
CA LYS A 274 1.77 22.29 15.49
C LYS A 274 2.20 23.35 16.51
N ALA A 275 2.53 24.58 16.09
CA ALA A 275 2.86 25.65 17.02
C ALA A 275 1.59 26.32 17.58
N PRO A 276 1.50 26.59 18.90
CA PRO A 276 0.32 27.22 19.48
C PRO A 276 0.19 28.67 18.99
N ALA A 277 -0.96 29.00 18.40
CA ALA A 277 -1.22 30.28 17.77
C ALA A 277 -1.23 31.46 18.77
N PRO A 278 -0.61 32.62 18.44
CA PRO A 278 -1.00 33.88 19.04
C PRO A 278 -2.12 34.52 18.20
N ALA A 279 -3.24 34.81 18.87
CA ALA A 279 -4.40 35.44 18.28
C ALA A 279 -4.13 36.91 17.90
N SER A 280 -4.24 37.27 16.62
CA SER A 280 -4.61 38.64 16.23
C SER A 280 -5.11 38.71 14.78
N ALA A 281 -5.75 39.83 14.45
CA ALA A 281 -6.53 40.12 13.24
C ALA A 281 -5.81 39.94 11.87
N ALA A 282 -4.53 39.58 11.85
CA ALA A 282 -3.78 39.25 10.63
C ALA A 282 -4.34 38.01 9.89
N THR A 283 -5.00 37.09 10.59
CA THR A 283 -5.58 35.87 10.01
C THR A 283 -6.72 36.16 9.02
N LYS A 284 -7.52 37.22 9.23
CA LYS A 284 -8.61 37.57 8.31
C LYS A 284 -8.12 38.07 6.93
N ARG A 285 -6.97 38.75 6.86
CA ARG A 285 -6.37 39.17 5.57
C ARG A 285 -5.77 37.99 4.79
N LYS A 286 -5.18 36.99 5.48
CA LYS A 286 -4.63 35.79 4.82
C LYS A 286 -5.71 34.88 4.25
N TYR A 287 -6.86 34.74 4.92
CA TYR A 287 -7.98 33.97 4.36
C TYR A 287 -8.62 34.62 3.14
N SER A 288 -8.70 35.96 3.07
CA SER A 288 -9.20 36.66 1.88
C SER A 288 -8.31 36.43 0.66
N SER A 289 -6.98 36.52 0.83
CA SER A 289 -6.02 36.27 -0.26
C SER A 289 -5.99 34.81 -0.71
N MET A 290 -6.28 33.85 0.19
CA MET A 290 -6.36 32.43 -0.14
C MET A 290 -7.65 32.11 -0.90
N MET A 291 -8.78 32.73 -0.54
CA MET A 291 -10.04 32.58 -1.30
C MET A 291 -9.94 33.21 -2.70
N ASP A 292 -9.25 34.35 -2.85
CA ASP A 292 -8.98 34.94 -4.16
C ASP A 292 -8.13 34.02 -5.05
N PHE A 293 -7.16 33.30 -4.47
CA PHE A 293 -6.32 32.34 -5.20
C PHE A 293 -7.11 31.09 -5.63
N VAL A 294 -7.98 30.58 -4.76
CA VAL A 294 -8.86 29.44 -5.05
C VAL A 294 -9.89 29.79 -6.13
N SER A 295 -10.49 30.99 -6.06
CA SER A 295 -11.40 31.48 -7.10
C SER A 295 -10.71 31.73 -8.43
N LYS A 296 -9.45 32.17 -8.44
CA LYS A 296 -8.66 32.36 -9.67
C LYS A 296 -8.25 31.03 -10.31
N LYS A 297 -7.95 30.01 -9.50
CA LYS A 297 -7.66 28.64 -9.97
C LYS A 297 -8.91 27.98 -10.59
N ALA A 298 -10.07 28.10 -9.94
CA ALA A 298 -11.33 27.57 -10.49
C ALA A 298 -11.71 28.18 -11.85
N ARG A 299 -11.39 29.47 -12.09
CA ARG A 299 -11.61 30.13 -13.38
C ARG A 299 -10.64 29.65 -14.47
N LEU A 300 -9.39 29.36 -14.11
CA LEU A 300 -8.39 28.82 -15.05
C LEU A 300 -8.71 27.37 -15.43
N ASP A 301 -9.18 26.55 -14.49
CA ASP A 301 -9.59 25.18 -14.74
C ASP A 301 -10.85 25.11 -15.62
N HIS A 302 -11.79 26.07 -15.47
CA HIS A 302 -12.95 26.19 -16.34
C HIS A 302 -12.59 26.65 -17.76
N ALA A 303 -11.62 27.56 -17.91
CA ALA A 303 -11.14 28.00 -19.23
C ALA A 303 -10.41 26.86 -19.98
N ALA A 304 -9.64 26.04 -19.26
CA ALA A 304 -8.95 24.87 -19.83
C ALA A 304 -9.91 23.76 -20.27
N SER A 305 -11.10 23.66 -19.64
CA SER A 305 -12.14 22.72 -20.04
C SER A 305 -12.88 23.15 -21.32
N GLN A 306 -13.03 24.46 -21.57
CA GLN A 306 -13.71 24.96 -22.77
C GLN A 306 -12.85 24.90 -24.04
N THR A 307 -11.52 24.91 -23.91
CA THR A 307 -10.59 24.76 -25.05
C THR A 307 -10.46 23.32 -25.57
N LYS A 308 -11.05 22.32 -24.91
CA LYS A 308 -11.03 20.91 -25.35
C LYS A 308 -12.15 20.53 -26.32
N ASP A 309 -13.17 21.37 -26.49
CA ASP A 309 -14.34 21.08 -27.34
C ASP A 309 -14.29 21.75 -28.73
N THR A 310 -13.16 22.36 -29.11
CA THR A 310 -13.02 23.05 -30.43
C THR A 310 -11.77 22.66 -31.23
N CYS A 311 -11.23 21.46 -31.02
CA CYS A 311 -10.22 20.91 -31.94
C CYS A 311 -10.47 19.44 -32.25
#